data_AF-A0A7S3ZJI4-F1
#
_entry.id   AF-A0A7S3ZJI4-F1
#
_cell.length_a   1.000
_cell.length_b   1.000
_cell.length_c   1.000
_cell.angle_alpha   90.00
_cell.angle_beta   90.00
_cell.angle_gamma   90.00
#
_symmetry.space_group_name_H-M   'P 1'
#
loop_
_entity.id
_entity.type
_entity.pdbx_description
1 polymer ?
#
loop_
_entity_poly.entity_id
_entity_poly.type
_entity_poly.pdbx_seq_one_letter_code
_entity_poly.pdbx_strand_id
1 'polypeptide(L)'
;MVATRRSLSPAPKRAASPARKPAARAKSPARKKKAKAGPFILLDPKRMPFWLYAPNLLGYIRVATLVYAMYESDPGSSMAATCLALSLAIDYVDGPCARRFDMCTKFGDLLDHVCDHVTMLWLVHCTTASDIDRAVNALHCGVALAYMAYTGHYFKHASTSNVVTAIVEANNYFNMPSILWNANTCVVPLVKMSYHASYGIGLKDSTPLLDVVNYMGLLVTAAYTVACVHGAAQQ
;
A
#
# COMPACT_ATOMS: atom_id res chain seq x y z
N MET A 1 -17.16 -64.87 28.32
CA MET A 1 -15.77 -65.06 28.79
C MET A 1 -15.15 -66.18 27.94
N VAL A 2 -13.87 -66.03 27.59
CA VAL A 2 -13.01 -66.94 26.78
C VAL A 2 -13.11 -66.78 25.26
N ALA A 3 -12.14 -66.02 24.75
CA ALA A 3 -11.69 -66.04 23.36
C ALA A 3 -10.85 -67.30 23.09
N THR A 4 -10.88 -67.83 21.88
CA THR A 4 -9.80 -68.72 21.40
C THR A 4 -9.60 -68.55 19.90
N ARG A 5 -8.44 -67.98 19.54
CA ARG A 5 -7.88 -67.97 18.19
C ARG A 5 -7.31 -69.36 17.85
N ARG A 6 -7.46 -69.78 16.59
CA ARG A 6 -6.55 -70.63 15.78
C ARG A 6 -7.33 -71.07 14.53
N SER A 7 -6.80 -71.26 13.34
CA SER A 7 -5.47 -71.15 12.74
C SER A 7 -5.69 -71.19 11.21
N LEU A 8 -4.94 -70.39 10.45
CA LEU A 8 -4.99 -70.39 8.98
C LEU A 8 -4.45 -71.70 8.39
N SER A 9 -5.10 -72.22 7.35
CA SER A 9 -4.58 -73.24 6.43
C SER A 9 -4.45 -72.67 5.01
N PRO A 10 -3.53 -73.18 4.18
CA PRO A 10 -3.04 -72.48 2.99
C PRO A 10 -3.97 -72.64 1.77
N ALA A 11 -3.97 -71.62 0.92
CA ALA A 11 -4.78 -71.55 -0.29
C ALA A 11 -4.32 -72.53 -1.39
N PRO A 12 -5.24 -73.08 -2.21
CA PRO A 12 -4.88 -73.91 -3.35
C PRO A 12 -4.40 -73.06 -4.55
N LYS A 13 -3.30 -73.50 -5.19
CA LYS A 13 -2.72 -72.87 -6.39
C LYS A 13 -3.68 -73.02 -7.58
N ARG A 14 -4.13 -71.89 -8.14
CA ARG A 14 -5.00 -71.83 -9.32
C ARG A 14 -4.17 -71.93 -10.61
N ALA A 15 -4.58 -72.79 -11.53
CA ALA A 15 -3.95 -73.01 -12.84
C ALA A 15 -3.95 -71.74 -13.71
N ALA A 16 -2.89 -71.58 -14.51
CA ALA A 16 -2.70 -70.45 -15.42
C ALA A 16 -3.66 -70.52 -16.62
N SER A 17 -4.34 -69.41 -16.92
CA SER A 17 -5.13 -69.22 -18.16
C SER A 17 -4.29 -68.50 -19.24
N PRO A 18 -4.54 -68.78 -20.54
CA PRO A 18 -3.69 -68.31 -21.63
C PRO A 18 -3.82 -66.80 -21.89
N ALA A 19 -2.71 -66.19 -22.31
CA ALA A 19 -2.58 -64.75 -22.54
C ALA A 19 -3.48 -64.25 -23.68
N ARG A 20 -4.32 -63.25 -23.39
CA ARG A 20 -5.12 -62.51 -24.38
C ARG A 20 -4.28 -61.39 -24.99
N LYS A 21 -4.15 -61.37 -26.33
CA LYS A 21 -3.45 -60.31 -27.08
C LYS A 21 -4.14 -58.95 -26.85
N PRO A 22 -3.38 -57.84 -26.69
CA PRO A 22 -3.97 -56.52 -26.48
C PRO A 22 -4.55 -55.96 -27.79
N ALA A 23 -5.81 -55.51 -27.73
CA ALA A 23 -6.46 -54.79 -28.81
C ALA A 23 -5.83 -53.40 -28.99
N ALA A 24 -5.57 -53.02 -30.25
CA ALA A 24 -5.00 -51.73 -30.60
C ALA A 24 -5.93 -50.58 -30.19
N ARG A 25 -5.42 -49.66 -29.36
CA ARG A 25 -6.13 -48.47 -28.89
C ARG A 25 -6.22 -47.45 -30.03
N ALA A 26 -7.44 -47.18 -30.51
CA ALA A 26 -7.70 -46.09 -31.44
C ALA A 26 -7.25 -44.74 -30.83
N LYS A 27 -6.47 -43.96 -31.57
CA LYS A 27 -6.00 -42.64 -31.14
C LYS A 27 -7.19 -41.67 -31.12
N SER A 28 -7.53 -41.14 -29.95
CA SER A 28 -8.50 -40.06 -29.80
C SER A 28 -8.03 -38.81 -30.55
N PRO A 29 -8.94 -38.01 -31.15
CA PRO A 29 -8.55 -36.82 -31.89
C PRO A 29 -7.94 -35.79 -30.92
N ALA A 30 -6.82 -35.21 -31.34
CA ALA A 30 -6.09 -34.21 -30.56
C ALA A 30 -7.00 -33.00 -30.26
N ARG A 31 -7.34 -32.82 -28.99
CA ARG A 31 -8.01 -31.63 -28.47
C ARG A 31 -7.09 -30.42 -28.72
N LYS A 32 -7.40 -29.58 -29.72
CA LYS A 32 -6.71 -28.30 -29.94
C LYS A 32 -6.79 -27.50 -28.62
N LYS A 33 -5.66 -27.36 -27.92
CA LYS A 33 -5.54 -26.43 -26.78
C LYS A 33 -5.79 -25.03 -27.36
N LYS A 34 -6.93 -24.40 -27.02
CA LYS A 34 -7.08 -22.94 -27.23
C LYS A 34 -5.87 -22.28 -26.58
N ALA A 35 -5.09 -21.53 -27.36
CA ALA A 35 -4.01 -20.73 -26.80
C ALA A 35 -4.63 -19.84 -25.73
N LYS A 36 -4.27 -20.05 -24.47
CA LYS A 36 -4.61 -19.06 -23.43
C LYS A 36 -3.95 -17.77 -23.91
N ALA A 37 -4.75 -16.74 -24.16
CA ALA A 37 -4.20 -15.41 -24.35
C ALA A 37 -3.21 -15.20 -23.20
N GLY A 38 -1.95 -14.92 -23.53
CA GLY A 38 -0.94 -14.65 -22.52
C GLY A 38 -1.45 -13.55 -21.58
N PRO A 39 -0.96 -13.47 -20.34
CA PRO A 39 -1.26 -12.33 -19.49
C PRO A 39 -1.03 -11.05 -20.30
N PHE A 40 -1.94 -10.08 -20.13
CA PHE A 40 -1.81 -8.77 -20.75
C PHE A 40 -0.38 -8.24 -20.56
N ILE A 41 0.24 -7.63 -21.58
CA ILE A 41 1.68 -7.32 -21.59
C ILE A 41 2.15 -6.57 -20.32
N LEU A 42 1.32 -5.69 -19.76
CA LEU A 42 1.62 -4.95 -18.52
C LEU A 42 1.66 -5.81 -17.24
N LEU A 43 1.22 -7.06 -17.33
CA LEU A 43 1.20 -8.08 -16.27
C LEU A 43 2.22 -9.19 -16.52
N ASP A 44 3.12 -9.03 -17.50
CA ASP A 44 4.23 -9.97 -17.77
C ASP A 44 5.58 -9.34 -17.36
N PRO A 45 6.07 -9.61 -16.13
CA PRO A 45 7.31 -9.02 -15.63
C PRO A 45 8.55 -9.44 -16.43
N LYS A 46 8.49 -10.53 -17.21
CA LYS A 46 9.63 -10.99 -18.03
C LYS A 46 9.79 -10.19 -19.32
N ARG A 47 8.74 -9.50 -19.75
CA ARG A 47 8.70 -8.77 -21.02
C ARG A 47 8.77 -7.27 -20.86
N MET A 48 8.62 -6.78 -19.64
CA MET A 48 8.51 -5.36 -19.33
C MET A 48 9.63 -4.92 -18.39
N PRO A 49 10.18 -3.71 -18.56
CA PRO A 49 11.03 -3.12 -17.54
C PRO A 49 10.19 -2.81 -16.29
N PHE A 50 10.82 -2.87 -15.12
CA PHE A 50 10.12 -2.76 -13.83
C PHE A 50 9.33 -1.46 -13.67
N TRP A 51 9.80 -0.34 -14.23
CA TRP A 51 9.11 0.95 -14.17
C TRP A 51 7.81 1.01 -14.99
N LEU A 52 7.56 0.04 -15.88
CA LEU A 52 6.30 -0.06 -16.66
C LEU A 52 5.36 -1.16 -16.16
N TYR A 53 5.62 -1.76 -15.01
CA TYR A 53 4.70 -2.71 -14.39
C TYR A 53 3.36 -2.04 -14.11
N ALA A 54 2.25 -2.79 -14.29
CA ALA A 54 0.91 -2.28 -14.01
C ALA A 54 0.74 -1.54 -12.66
N PRO A 55 1.24 -2.04 -11.51
CA PRO A 55 1.19 -1.28 -10.24
C PRO A 55 1.95 0.05 -10.29
N ASN A 56 3.08 0.14 -10.98
CA ASN A 56 3.85 1.39 -11.10
C ASN A 56 3.14 2.39 -12.03
N LEU A 57 2.45 1.90 -13.07
CA LEU A 57 1.60 2.75 -13.90
C LEU A 57 0.42 3.33 -13.12
N LEU A 58 -0.18 2.55 -12.22
CA LEU A 58 -1.18 3.06 -11.27
C LEU A 58 -0.58 4.16 -10.38
N GLY A 59 0.64 3.96 -9.87
CA GLY A 59 1.39 5.00 -9.15
C GLY A 59 1.60 6.28 -9.97
N TYR A 60 1.84 6.19 -11.29
CA TYR A 60 1.95 7.39 -12.13
C TYR A 60 0.62 8.12 -12.33
N ILE A 61 -0.48 7.37 -12.46
CA ILE A 61 -1.82 7.97 -12.50
C ILE A 61 -2.09 8.70 -11.19
N ARG A 62 -1.73 8.10 -10.05
CA ARG A 62 -1.82 8.71 -8.73
C ARG A 62 -1.07 10.04 -8.67
N VAL A 63 0.19 10.07 -9.10
CA VAL A 63 0.98 11.32 -9.21
C VAL A 63 0.25 12.35 -10.06
N ALA A 64 -0.24 11.97 -11.24
CA ALA A 64 -0.94 12.90 -12.13
C ALA A 64 -2.21 13.47 -11.49
N THR A 65 -3.02 12.63 -10.84
CA THR A 65 -4.24 13.09 -10.14
C THR A 65 -3.94 13.98 -8.95
N LEU A 66 -2.88 13.69 -8.20
CA LEU A 66 -2.45 14.51 -7.07
C LEU A 66 -1.95 15.88 -7.55
N VAL A 67 -1.09 15.91 -8.57
CA VAL A 67 -0.60 17.16 -9.19
C VAL A 67 -1.78 17.99 -9.71
N TYR A 68 -2.77 17.35 -10.33
CA TYR A 68 -3.97 18.06 -10.79
C TYR A 68 -4.76 18.66 -9.61
N ALA A 69 -4.97 17.91 -8.54
CA ALA A 69 -5.65 18.42 -7.34
C ALA A 69 -4.90 19.61 -6.72
N MET A 70 -3.56 19.56 -6.71
CA MET A 70 -2.70 20.64 -6.22
C MET A 70 -2.68 21.87 -7.13
N TYR A 71 -2.87 21.68 -8.44
CA TYR A 71 -2.92 22.77 -9.40
C TYR A 71 -4.22 23.58 -9.31
N GLU A 72 -5.27 22.99 -8.74
CA GLU A 72 -6.53 23.72 -8.61
C GLU A 72 -6.43 24.93 -7.70
N SER A 73 -7.03 26.01 -8.18
CA SER A 73 -7.05 27.31 -7.50
C SER A 73 -7.81 27.26 -6.17
N ASP A 74 -8.89 26.50 -6.13
CA ASP A 74 -9.64 26.16 -4.92
C ASP A 74 -9.38 24.69 -4.56
N PRO A 75 -8.59 24.42 -3.50
CA PRO A 75 -8.35 23.07 -3.00
C PRO A 75 -9.64 22.37 -2.52
N GLY A 76 -10.68 23.14 -2.19
CA GLY A 76 -12.00 22.64 -1.80
C GLY A 76 -12.93 22.35 -2.98
N SER A 77 -12.49 22.63 -4.21
CA SER A 77 -13.30 22.39 -5.40
C SER A 77 -13.66 20.90 -5.54
N SER A 78 -14.84 20.65 -6.12
CA SER A 78 -15.31 19.28 -6.39
C SER A 78 -14.33 18.48 -7.26
N MET A 79 -13.62 19.16 -8.16
CA MET A 79 -12.58 18.55 -9.00
C MET A 79 -11.35 18.14 -8.18
N ALA A 80 -10.80 19.04 -7.35
CA ALA A 80 -9.67 18.73 -6.48
C ALA A 80 -10.01 17.56 -5.53
N ALA A 81 -11.21 17.57 -4.94
CA ALA A 81 -11.70 16.49 -4.10
C ALA A 81 -11.84 15.17 -4.86
N THR A 82 -12.34 15.18 -6.10
CA THR A 82 -12.49 13.98 -6.94
C THR A 82 -11.14 13.40 -7.33
N CYS A 83 -10.19 14.25 -7.73
CA CYS A 83 -8.82 13.84 -8.04
C CYS A 83 -8.11 13.26 -6.83
N LEU A 84 -8.28 13.87 -5.65
CA LEU A 84 -7.74 13.35 -4.39
C LEU A 84 -8.37 11.99 -4.04
N ALA A 85 -9.69 11.86 -4.12
CA ALA A 85 -10.38 10.60 -3.86
C ALA A 85 -9.95 9.49 -4.82
N LEU A 86 -9.76 9.81 -6.10
CA LEU A 86 -9.24 8.88 -7.10
C LEU A 86 -7.79 8.47 -6.79
N SER A 87 -6.93 9.42 -6.41
CA SER A 87 -5.55 9.16 -5.99
C SER A 87 -5.50 8.16 -4.82
N LEU A 88 -6.29 8.40 -3.76
CA LEU A 88 -6.40 7.52 -2.58
C LEU A 88 -7.01 6.14 -2.92
N ALA A 89 -7.96 6.08 -3.85
CA ALA A 89 -8.53 4.81 -4.28
C ALA A 89 -7.51 3.97 -5.07
N ILE A 90 -6.66 4.61 -5.87
CA ILE A 90 -5.61 3.93 -6.65
C ILE A 90 -4.52 3.37 -5.72
N ASP A 91 -4.09 4.14 -4.73
CA ASP A 91 -3.17 3.71 -3.66
C ASP A 91 -3.63 2.41 -2.99
N TYR A 92 -4.91 2.33 -2.63
CA TYR A 92 -5.45 1.13 -2.02
C TYR A 92 -5.36 -0.12 -2.93
N VAL A 93 -5.34 0.07 -4.25
CA VAL A 93 -5.37 -1.01 -5.25
C VAL A 93 -3.98 -1.40 -5.75
N ASP A 94 -3.00 -0.50 -5.77
CA ASP A 94 -1.69 -0.76 -6.37
C ASP A 94 -0.87 -1.83 -5.63
N GLY A 95 -0.90 -1.85 -4.29
CA GLY A 95 -0.21 -2.83 -3.46
C GLY A 95 -0.79 -4.24 -3.61
N PRO A 96 -2.12 -4.44 -3.49
CA PRO A 96 -2.77 -5.71 -3.83
C PRO A 96 -2.47 -6.17 -5.25
N CYS A 97 -2.43 -5.26 -6.23
CA CYS A 97 -2.08 -5.55 -7.61
C CYS A 97 -0.62 -6.06 -7.71
N ALA A 98 0.34 -5.36 -7.12
CA ALA A 98 1.75 -5.74 -7.11
C ALA A 98 1.96 -7.13 -6.50
N ARG A 99 1.33 -7.41 -5.35
CA ARG A 99 1.40 -8.73 -4.68
C ARG A 99 0.77 -9.85 -5.50
N ARG A 100 -0.36 -9.58 -6.16
CA ARG A 100 -1.08 -10.60 -6.93
C ARG A 100 -0.33 -11.03 -8.18
N PHE A 101 0.43 -10.12 -8.79
CA PHE A 101 1.14 -10.38 -10.04
C PHE A 101 2.66 -10.57 -9.87
N ASP A 102 3.16 -10.66 -8.64
CA ASP A 102 4.60 -10.80 -8.34
C ASP A 102 5.43 -9.66 -8.98
N MET A 103 4.88 -8.44 -8.92
CA MET A 103 5.44 -7.22 -9.50
C MET A 103 5.84 -6.19 -8.43
N CYS A 104 6.16 -6.65 -7.21
CA CYS A 104 6.66 -5.80 -6.14
C CYS A 104 8.08 -5.32 -6.47
N THR A 105 8.31 -4.01 -6.42
CA THR A 105 9.62 -3.41 -6.75
C THR A 105 9.98 -2.35 -5.72
N LYS A 106 11.27 -2.18 -5.41
CA LYS A 106 11.75 -1.10 -4.52
C LYS A 106 11.37 0.29 -5.04
N PHE A 107 11.36 0.46 -6.36
CA PHE A 107 10.93 1.69 -7.00
C PHE A 107 9.45 2.00 -6.76
N GLY A 108 8.57 1.02 -6.95
CA GLY A 108 7.14 1.18 -6.67
C GLY A 108 6.86 1.50 -5.21
N ASP A 109 7.60 0.87 -4.31
CA ASP A 109 7.51 1.11 -2.87
C ASP A 109 7.96 2.54 -2.49
N LEU A 110 9.08 3.01 -3.04
CA LEU A 110 9.52 4.40 -2.87
C LEU A 110 8.50 5.38 -3.47
N LEU A 111 7.94 5.08 -4.64
CA LEU A 111 6.93 5.91 -5.29
C LEU A 111 5.67 6.06 -4.43
N ASP A 112 5.21 4.96 -3.81
CA ASP A 112 4.07 4.94 -2.87
C ASP A 112 4.32 5.89 -1.69
N HIS A 113 5.46 5.72 -1.02
CA HIS A 113 5.84 6.55 0.14
C HIS A 113 5.97 8.03 -0.21
N VAL A 114 6.55 8.35 -1.37
CA VAL A 114 6.62 9.75 -1.84
C VAL A 114 5.23 10.32 -2.06
N CYS A 115 4.34 9.58 -2.73
CA CYS A 115 2.98 10.03 -2.98
C CYS A 115 2.18 10.24 -1.68
N ASP A 116 2.32 9.35 -0.70
CA ASP A 116 1.71 9.49 0.63
C ASP A 116 2.14 10.80 1.29
N HIS A 117 3.45 11.03 1.38
CA HIS A 117 4.01 12.19 2.05
C HIS A 117 3.65 13.50 1.34
N VAL A 118 3.64 13.51 0.00
CA VAL A 118 3.19 14.68 -0.77
C VAL A 118 1.70 14.95 -0.54
N THR A 119 0.86 13.91 -0.47
CA THR A 119 -0.57 14.05 -0.18
C THR A 119 -0.81 14.63 1.20
N MET A 120 -0.13 14.09 2.22
CA MET A 120 -0.18 14.55 3.61
C MET A 120 0.36 15.99 3.75
N LEU A 121 1.44 16.31 3.03
CA LEU A 121 2.00 17.66 2.99
C LEU A 121 0.99 18.67 2.45
N TRP A 122 0.37 18.34 1.32
CA TRP A 122 -0.60 19.20 0.66
C TRP A 122 -1.88 19.39 1.48
N LEU A 123 -2.41 18.32 2.08
CA LEU A 123 -3.61 18.36 2.92
C LEU A 123 -3.45 19.30 4.12
N VAL A 124 -2.32 19.23 4.83
CA VAL A 124 -2.03 20.17 5.92
C VAL A 124 -1.84 21.59 5.36
N HIS A 125 -1.12 21.74 4.25
CA HIS A 125 -0.86 23.05 3.64
C HIS A 125 -2.14 23.81 3.27
N CYS A 126 -3.14 23.11 2.70
CA CYS A 126 -4.39 23.76 2.28
C CYS A 126 -5.35 24.02 3.44
N THR A 127 -5.23 23.30 4.57
CA THR A 127 -6.17 23.39 5.70
C THR A 127 -5.65 24.16 6.92
N THR A 128 -4.41 24.63 6.91
CA THR A 128 -3.82 25.38 8.03
C THR A 128 -3.45 26.81 7.61
N ALA A 129 -3.78 27.77 8.48
CA ALA A 129 -3.34 29.16 8.34
C ALA A 129 -1.94 29.38 8.92
N SER A 130 -1.50 28.52 9.83
CA SER A 130 -0.24 28.69 10.55
C SER A 130 0.96 28.42 9.65
N ASP A 131 1.88 29.38 9.53
CA ASP A 131 3.15 29.18 8.82
C ASP A 131 4.05 28.17 9.56
N ILE A 132 3.97 28.14 10.89
CA ILE A 132 4.75 27.21 11.72
C ILE A 132 4.32 25.77 11.45
N ASP A 133 3.01 25.53 11.37
CA ASP A 133 2.45 24.20 11.10
C ASP A 133 2.86 23.69 9.71
N ARG A 134 2.79 24.57 8.70
CA ARG A 134 3.30 24.29 7.35
C ARG A 134 4.78 23.96 7.36
N ALA A 135 5.60 24.73 8.07
CA ALA A 135 7.04 24.52 8.14
C ALA A 135 7.41 23.20 8.85
N VAL A 136 6.75 22.90 9.98
CA VAL A 136 7.00 21.66 10.74
C VAL A 136 6.55 20.44 9.93
N ASN A 137 5.41 20.49 9.25
CA ASN A 137 4.95 19.40 8.41
C ASN A 137 5.87 19.20 7.17
N ALA A 138 6.33 20.28 6.54
CA ALA A 138 7.30 20.21 5.46
C ALA A 138 8.65 19.63 5.91
N LEU A 139 9.14 20.05 7.08
CA LEU A 139 10.35 19.51 7.69
C LEU A 139 10.20 18.01 7.96
N HIS A 140 9.07 17.60 8.54
CA HIS A 140 8.77 16.20 8.81
C HIS A 140 8.80 15.36 7.53
N CYS A 141 8.07 15.80 6.50
CA CYS A 141 8.04 15.17 5.19
C CYS A 141 9.46 15.02 4.61
N GLY A 142 10.27 16.07 4.67
CA GLY A 142 11.65 16.04 4.19
C GLY A 142 12.53 15.05 4.97
N VAL A 143 12.45 15.05 6.30
CA VAL A 143 13.21 14.13 7.16
C VAL A 143 12.80 12.68 6.92
N ALA A 144 11.50 12.39 6.84
CA ALA A 144 11.00 11.04 6.60
C ALA A 144 11.44 10.50 5.23
N LEU A 145 11.31 11.31 4.17
CA LEU A 145 11.77 10.92 2.83
C LEU A 145 13.28 10.76 2.76
N ALA A 146 14.05 11.65 3.39
CA ALA A 146 15.51 11.55 3.43
C ALA A 146 15.97 10.30 4.19
N TYR A 147 15.31 9.99 5.31
CA TYR A 147 15.59 8.78 6.08
C TYR A 147 15.31 7.52 5.26
N MET A 148 14.13 7.40 4.66
CA MET A 148 13.78 6.24 3.82
C MET A 148 14.72 6.08 2.63
N ALA A 149 15.09 7.18 1.98
CA ALA A 149 16.05 7.17 0.88
C ALA A 149 17.46 6.72 1.33
N TYR A 150 17.90 7.13 2.53
CA TYR A 150 19.20 6.77 3.09
C TYR A 150 19.25 5.31 3.55
N THR A 151 18.24 4.84 4.29
CA THR A 151 18.22 3.48 4.84
C THR A 151 17.88 2.43 3.79
N GLY A 152 17.22 2.82 2.69
CA GLY A 152 16.82 1.90 1.63
C GLY A 152 15.77 0.87 2.06
N HIS A 153 15.19 1.06 3.25
CA HIS A 153 14.12 0.25 3.79
C HIS A 153 12.78 0.92 3.45
N TYR A 154 12.17 0.41 2.39
CA TYR A 154 10.89 0.90 1.87
C TYR A 154 9.72 0.02 2.33
N PHE A 155 10.02 -1.22 2.75
CA PHE A 155 8.97 -2.21 2.99
C PHE A 155 8.23 -1.96 4.30
N LYS A 156 6.90 -1.85 4.22
CA LYS A 156 5.91 -1.94 5.32
C LYS A 156 6.09 -3.16 6.26
N HIS A 157 7.04 -4.08 5.97
CA HIS A 157 7.33 -5.32 6.70
C HIS A 157 8.83 -5.68 6.75
N ALA A 158 9.74 -4.73 6.96
CA ALA A 158 11.13 -5.08 7.28
C ALA A 158 11.19 -5.78 8.67
N SER A 159 11.46 -7.08 8.70
CA SER A 159 11.52 -7.88 9.93
C SER A 159 12.74 -7.61 10.83
N THR A 160 13.52 -6.56 10.50
CA THR A 160 14.78 -6.18 11.16
C THR A 160 14.85 -4.69 11.50
N SER A 161 13.69 -4.05 11.65
CA SER A 161 13.59 -2.62 11.95
C SER A 161 13.89 -2.34 13.44
N ASN A 162 14.88 -1.48 13.74
CA ASN A 162 15.07 -0.90 15.08
C ASN A 162 13.79 -0.13 15.50
N VAL A 163 13.62 0.23 16.78
CA VAL A 163 12.41 0.93 17.29
C VAL A 163 12.02 2.15 16.42
N VAL A 164 13.02 2.87 15.96
CA VAL A 164 12.94 4.03 15.05
C VAL A 164 12.32 3.66 13.74
N THR A 165 12.88 2.64 13.13
CA THR A 165 12.51 2.06 11.86
C THR A 165 11.09 1.49 11.96
N ALA A 166 10.72 0.89 13.10
CA ALA A 166 9.34 0.48 13.39
C ALA A 166 8.36 1.63 13.67
N ILE A 167 8.85 2.83 13.99
CA ILE A 167 8.03 4.05 14.12
C ILE A 167 7.89 4.72 12.73
N VAL A 168 8.99 4.88 12.00
CA VAL A 168 9.07 5.59 10.71
C VAL A 168 8.54 4.75 9.53
N GLU A 169 8.91 3.47 9.43
CA GLU A 169 8.52 2.58 8.32
C GLU A 169 7.18 1.91 8.53
N ALA A 170 6.71 1.84 9.77
CA ALA A 170 5.32 1.54 10.01
C ALA A 170 4.51 2.82 9.75
N ASN A 171 4.50 3.26 8.49
CA ASN A 171 3.32 3.88 7.89
C ASN A 171 2.18 2.84 7.76
N ASN A 172 2.10 1.96 8.75
CA ASN A 172 1.26 0.80 8.88
C ASN A 172 0.38 1.14 10.08
N TYR A 173 -0.92 1.21 9.85
CA TYR A 173 -1.98 1.70 10.74
C TYR A 173 -2.14 0.93 12.07
N PHE A 174 -1.08 0.32 12.59
CA PHE A 174 -1.07 -0.59 13.74
C PHE A 174 -0.06 -0.20 14.83
N ASN A 175 0.78 0.82 14.62
CA ASN A 175 1.51 1.46 15.73
C ASN A 175 0.75 2.73 16.18
N MET A 176 0.73 3.02 17.48
CA MET A 176 -0.01 4.18 18.02
C MET A 176 0.52 5.54 17.51
N PRO A 177 1.85 5.80 17.48
CA PRO A 177 2.40 7.09 17.04
C PRO A 177 2.09 7.45 15.57
N SER A 178 2.25 6.51 14.65
CA SER A 178 2.01 6.71 13.21
C SER A 178 0.52 6.77 12.89
N ILE A 179 -0.35 6.07 13.64
CA ILE A 179 -1.80 6.32 13.57
C ILE A 179 -2.12 7.75 13.94
N LEU A 180 -1.55 8.25 15.04
CA LEU A 180 -1.82 9.61 15.50
C LEU A 180 -1.32 10.66 14.50
N TRP A 181 -0.14 10.44 13.92
CA TRP A 181 0.39 11.28 12.86
C TRP A 181 -0.45 11.22 11.58
N ASN A 182 -0.79 10.03 11.06
CA ASN A 182 -1.65 9.88 9.88
C ASN A 182 -3.06 10.45 10.09
N ALA A 183 -3.62 10.30 11.29
CA ALA A 183 -4.88 10.94 11.64
C ALA A 183 -4.74 12.47 11.57
N ASN A 184 -3.63 13.01 12.06
CA ASN A 184 -3.37 14.44 12.01
C ASN A 184 -3.11 14.99 10.59
N THR A 185 -2.39 14.27 9.75
CA THR A 185 -1.96 14.78 8.42
C THR A 185 -2.89 14.40 7.28
N CYS A 186 -3.82 13.46 7.50
CA CYS A 186 -4.78 13.01 6.50
C CYS A 186 -6.23 13.16 6.97
N VAL A 187 -6.62 12.47 8.04
CA VAL A 187 -8.02 12.40 8.47
C VAL A 187 -8.53 13.76 8.94
N VAL A 188 -7.79 14.45 9.80
CA VAL A 188 -8.16 15.77 10.32
C VAL A 188 -8.30 16.78 9.18
N PRO A 189 -7.33 16.96 8.27
CA PRO A 189 -7.48 17.83 7.11
C PRO A 189 -8.72 17.51 6.27
N LEU A 190 -8.99 16.23 5.96
CA LEU A 190 -10.18 15.84 5.21
C LEU A 190 -11.48 16.22 5.93
N VAL A 191 -11.53 16.01 7.25
CA VAL A 191 -12.68 16.43 8.07
C VAL A 191 -12.82 17.96 8.08
N LYS A 192 -11.70 18.71 8.16
CA LYS A 192 -11.71 20.16 8.06
C LYS A 192 -12.24 20.60 6.70
N MET A 193 -11.74 20.05 5.59
CA MET A 193 -12.23 20.35 4.24
C MET A 193 -13.75 20.12 4.14
N SER A 194 -14.25 19.00 4.67
CA SER A 194 -15.69 18.70 4.72
C SER A 194 -16.48 19.69 5.57
N TYR A 195 -15.94 20.10 6.72
CA TYR A 195 -16.55 21.11 7.59
C TYR A 195 -16.61 22.47 6.89
N HIS A 196 -15.49 22.94 6.34
CA HIS A 196 -15.39 24.17 5.56
C HIS A 196 -16.40 24.21 4.40
N ALA A 197 -16.51 23.11 3.64
CA ALA A 197 -17.48 22.98 2.56
C ALA A 197 -18.94 23.03 3.06
N SER A 198 -19.24 22.46 4.23
CA SER A 198 -20.60 22.40 4.77
C SER A 198 -21.09 23.75 5.31
N TYR A 199 -20.18 24.58 5.82
CA TYR A 199 -20.48 25.87 6.44
C TYR A 199 -20.10 27.08 5.57
N GLY A 200 -19.54 26.86 4.37
CA GLY A 200 -19.12 27.94 3.47
C GLY A 200 -17.98 28.80 4.02
N ILE A 201 -17.10 28.20 4.84
CA ILE A 201 -15.97 28.88 5.49
C ILE A 201 -14.72 28.63 4.65
N GLY A 202 -13.84 29.62 4.47
CA GLY A 202 -12.59 29.43 3.74
C GLY A 202 -11.69 28.40 4.41
N LEU A 203 -10.96 27.58 3.63
CA LEU A 203 -10.13 26.48 4.14
C LEU A 203 -9.03 26.89 5.13
N LYS A 204 -8.61 28.16 5.08
CA LYS A 204 -7.62 28.74 5.99
C LYS A 204 -8.25 29.58 7.09
N ASP A 205 -9.56 29.80 7.06
CA ASP A 205 -10.22 30.49 8.15
C ASP A 205 -10.24 29.56 9.36
N SER A 206 -10.09 30.11 10.56
CA SER A 206 -10.05 29.33 11.77
C SER A 206 -11.25 29.60 12.67
N THR A 207 -11.55 28.61 13.50
CA THR A 207 -12.44 28.73 14.65
C THR A 207 -11.67 28.27 15.88
N PRO A 208 -12.07 28.66 17.11
CA PRO A 208 -11.37 28.22 18.32
C PRO A 208 -11.22 26.70 18.42
N LEU A 209 -12.21 25.94 17.92
CA LEU A 209 -12.15 24.48 17.85
C LEU A 209 -11.07 24.01 16.87
N LEU A 210 -11.02 24.60 15.66
CA LEU A 210 -10.02 24.27 14.65
C LEU A 210 -8.61 24.66 15.09
N ASP A 211 -8.46 25.75 15.85
CA ASP A 211 -7.18 26.19 16.39
C ASP A 211 -6.64 25.18 17.41
N VAL A 212 -7.48 24.71 18.34
CA VAL A 212 -7.09 23.63 19.28
C VAL A 212 -6.64 22.37 18.51
N VAL A 213 -7.39 21.98 17.49
CA VAL A 213 -7.04 20.81 16.65
C VAL A 213 -5.70 21.03 15.94
N ASN A 214 -5.47 22.22 15.37
CA ASN A 214 -4.20 22.57 14.72
C ASN A 214 -3.01 22.54 15.70
N TYR A 215 -3.18 23.08 16.91
CA TYR A 215 -2.12 23.07 17.93
C TYR A 215 -1.77 21.65 18.37
N MET A 216 -2.79 20.81 18.61
CA MET A 216 -2.59 19.40 18.92
C MET A 216 -1.86 18.69 17.76
N GLY A 217 -2.27 18.98 16.53
CA GLY A 217 -1.63 18.45 15.34
C GLY A 217 -0.17 18.83 15.19
N LEU A 218 0.14 20.12 15.37
CA LEU A 218 1.49 20.65 15.38
C LEU A 218 2.37 19.93 16.42
N LEU A 219 1.87 19.74 17.64
CA LEU A 219 2.60 19.03 18.70
C LEU A 219 2.87 17.57 18.34
N VAL A 220 1.88 16.88 17.76
CA VAL A 220 2.03 15.50 17.28
C VAL A 220 3.10 15.43 16.19
N THR A 221 3.04 16.29 15.17
CA THR A 221 4.00 16.30 14.06
C THR A 221 5.40 16.67 14.55
N ALA A 222 5.54 17.63 15.45
CA ALA A 222 6.82 18.01 16.04
C ALA A 222 7.44 16.86 16.86
N ALA A 223 6.66 16.24 17.75
CA ALA A 223 7.10 15.10 18.55
C ALA A 223 7.52 13.92 17.67
N TYR A 224 6.73 13.63 16.64
CA TYR A 224 7.01 12.55 15.70
C TYR A 224 8.28 12.84 14.88
N THR A 225 8.51 14.09 14.45
CA THR A 225 9.75 14.52 13.80
C THR A 225 10.98 14.32 14.69
N VAL A 226 10.90 14.73 15.96
CA VAL A 226 11.99 14.53 16.92
C VAL A 226 12.28 13.04 17.11
N ALA A 227 11.25 12.20 17.20
CA ALA A 227 11.42 10.76 17.28
C ALA A 227 12.12 10.17 16.04
N CYS A 228 11.77 10.65 14.84
CA CYS A 228 12.42 10.24 13.59
C CYS A 228 13.92 10.61 13.58
N VAL A 229 14.24 11.86 13.94
CA VAL A 229 15.63 12.35 13.95
C VAL A 229 16.46 11.64 15.03
N HIS A 230 15.95 11.56 16.25
CA HIS A 230 16.65 10.89 17.35
C HIS A 230 16.93 9.43 16.99
N GLY A 231 15.96 8.80 16.36
CA GLY A 231 16.11 7.43 15.95
C GLY A 231 17.09 7.23 14.80
N ALA A 232 17.11 8.12 13.81
CA ALA A 232 18.09 8.06 12.73
C ALA A 232 19.53 8.17 13.26
N ALA A 233 19.74 8.91 14.36
CA ALA A 233 21.04 9.03 15.01
C ALA A 233 21.48 7.79 15.82
N GLN A 234 20.60 6.80 16.03
CA GLN A 234 20.88 5.58 16.80
C GLN A 234 21.16 4.34 15.92
N GLN A 235 21.19 4.50 14.59
CA GLN A 235 21.57 3.45 13.64
C GLN A 235 23.06 3.50 13.33
#